data_AF-T0LUM2-F1
#
_entry.id   AF-T0LUM2-F1
#
_cell.length_a   1.000
_cell.length_b   1.000
_cell.length_c   1.000
_cell.angle_alpha   90.00
_cell.angle_beta   90.00
_cell.angle_gamma   90.00
#
_symmetry.space_group_name_H-M   'P 1'
#
loop_
_entity.id
_entity.type
_entity.pdbx_description
1 polymer ?
#
loop_
_entity_poly.entity_id
_entity_poly.type
_entity_poly.pdbx_seq_one_letter_code
_entity_poly.pdbx_strand_id
1 'polypeptide(L)'
;MYSSAFIPKFAAEKILEHVRTLIDHFEDTDDGAGTDYMFMLYVPKDTRIQVLRKLKQWAEPLGAMYATKRLRPMIQKDSAQTRERKRGVFGDERDKTDNKDDKEFAELAVVFGDTAFTRRREPELIPLLEAFRAGNPGSKKQLLEQVDSQWVVNQTVLDMDYEKRTREESGPGMLPNWDFNPADILKNLPNPMTAMMGMMGSSDNSGVLKGISEFFDLLSVSVMSLHERLKIELIAGEMADVFERLQYDGMEHRKQKPTDSEAIDPTLFPRAYDRIHLSNIPDYVGGPLTALMYGMPLLHEGRPSNLRFNNLLNPPMFDTHDHFLAEYMLMHDAKQVADHFGAVREIDPNAPKSRRYPKK
;
A
#
# COMPACT_ATOMS: atom_id res chain seq x y z
N MET A 1 3.84 9.34 -14.11
CA MET A 1 2.84 8.88 -13.11
C MET A 1 2.73 9.94 -12.01
N TYR A 2 1.55 10.15 -11.41
CA TYR A 2 1.40 10.96 -10.18
C TYR A 2 0.98 10.03 -9.04
N SER A 3 1.51 10.27 -7.86
CA SER A 3 1.28 9.40 -6.71
C SER A 3 1.31 10.24 -5.43
N SER A 4 0.51 11.31 -5.36
CA SER A 4 0.46 12.25 -4.21
C SER A 4 -0.98 12.54 -3.78
N ALA A 5 -1.14 13.22 -2.62
CA ALA A 5 -2.41 13.74 -2.09
C ALA A 5 -3.18 14.58 -3.09
N PHE A 6 -2.42 15.43 -3.75
CA PHE A 6 -2.94 16.38 -4.71
C PHE A 6 -2.27 16.05 -6.02
N ILE A 7 -3.08 16.04 -7.05
CA ILE A 7 -2.66 15.73 -8.40
C ILE A 7 -3.27 16.79 -9.34
N PRO A 8 -2.66 17.03 -10.51
CA PRO A 8 -3.26 17.88 -11.51
C PRO A 8 -4.62 17.36 -11.96
N LYS A 9 -5.54 18.25 -12.34
CA LYS A 9 -6.88 17.89 -12.85
C LYS A 9 -6.84 16.83 -13.95
N PHE A 10 -5.95 16.98 -14.94
CA PHE A 10 -5.87 16.01 -16.04
C PHE A 10 -5.50 14.60 -15.56
N ALA A 11 -4.74 14.48 -14.47
CA ALA A 11 -4.36 13.19 -13.90
C ALA A 11 -5.55 12.58 -13.16
N ALA A 12 -6.29 13.40 -12.41
CA ALA A 12 -7.53 12.97 -11.75
C ALA A 12 -8.61 12.54 -12.75
N GLU A 13 -8.79 13.29 -13.84
CA GLU A 13 -9.70 12.94 -14.94
C GLU A 13 -9.33 11.59 -15.54
N LYS A 14 -8.04 11.36 -15.80
CA LYS A 14 -7.57 10.07 -16.32
C LYS A 14 -7.78 8.93 -15.33
N ILE A 15 -7.54 9.15 -14.03
CA ILE A 15 -7.84 8.12 -13.01
C ILE A 15 -9.34 7.80 -13.01
N LEU A 16 -10.20 8.82 -13.02
CA LEU A 16 -11.66 8.66 -13.02
C LEU A 16 -12.17 7.93 -14.26
N GLU A 17 -11.56 8.18 -15.43
CA GLU A 17 -11.83 7.42 -16.66
C GLU A 17 -11.59 5.91 -16.44
N HIS A 18 -10.43 5.52 -15.90
CA HIS A 18 -10.13 4.11 -15.63
C HIS A 18 -11.04 3.51 -14.55
N VAL A 19 -11.37 4.27 -13.50
CA VAL A 19 -12.30 3.83 -12.44
C VAL A 19 -13.69 3.55 -13.03
N ARG A 20 -14.17 4.39 -13.96
CA ARG A 20 -15.45 4.17 -14.63
C ARG A 20 -15.42 2.94 -15.54
N THR A 21 -14.37 2.78 -16.34
CA THR A 21 -14.18 1.57 -17.16
C THR A 21 -14.17 0.30 -16.29
N LEU A 22 -13.55 0.35 -15.11
CA LEU A 22 -13.57 -0.75 -14.14
C LEU A 22 -14.97 -1.04 -13.60
N ILE A 23 -15.75 0.01 -13.30
CA ILE A 23 -17.14 -0.11 -12.85
C ILE A 23 -17.97 -0.77 -13.95
N ASP A 24 -17.93 -0.24 -15.16
CA ASP A 24 -18.70 -0.75 -16.31
C ASP A 24 -18.37 -2.24 -16.53
N HIS A 25 -17.08 -2.61 -16.55
CA HIS A 25 -16.65 -4.00 -16.71
C HIS A 25 -17.19 -4.94 -15.62
N PHE A 26 -17.20 -4.51 -14.36
CA PHE A 26 -17.71 -5.32 -13.26
C PHE A 26 -19.24 -5.37 -13.19
N GLU A 27 -19.95 -4.38 -13.73
CA GLU A 27 -21.41 -4.35 -13.81
C GLU A 27 -21.94 -5.16 -15.01
N ASP A 28 -21.23 -5.16 -16.13
CA ASP A 28 -21.62 -5.88 -17.36
C ASP A 28 -21.39 -7.40 -17.28
N THR A 29 -20.75 -7.90 -16.22
CA THR A 29 -20.53 -9.34 -16.06
C THR A 29 -21.77 -10.04 -15.49
N ASP A 30 -22.27 -11.04 -16.20
CA ASP A 30 -23.44 -11.86 -15.82
C ASP A 30 -23.47 -12.29 -14.33
N ASP A 31 -24.69 -12.33 -13.79
CA ASP A 31 -25.00 -12.75 -12.44
C ASP A 31 -24.69 -14.25 -12.22
N GLY A 32 -23.42 -14.57 -11.93
CA GLY A 32 -22.99 -15.92 -11.60
C GLY A 32 -21.53 -16.21 -11.88
N ALA A 33 -20.90 -15.47 -12.80
CA ALA A 33 -19.49 -15.66 -13.14
C ALA A 33 -18.58 -14.75 -12.31
N GLY A 34 -17.44 -15.30 -11.86
CA GLY A 34 -16.27 -14.47 -11.54
C GLY A 34 -15.82 -13.74 -12.80
N THR A 35 -15.29 -12.53 -12.64
CA THR A 35 -14.83 -11.73 -13.78
C THR A 35 -13.31 -11.86 -13.90
N ASP A 36 -12.83 -12.21 -15.08
CA ASP A 36 -11.42 -12.01 -15.42
C ASP A 36 -11.22 -10.53 -15.76
N TYR A 37 -10.49 -9.81 -14.92
CA TYR A 37 -10.08 -8.44 -15.21
C TYR A 37 -8.62 -8.48 -15.67
N MET A 38 -8.38 -8.47 -16.98
CA MET A 38 -7.10 -8.89 -17.59
C MET A 38 -6.88 -10.42 -17.49
N PHE A 39 -6.07 -10.97 -18.38
CA PHE A 39 -5.79 -12.42 -18.54
C PHE A 39 -5.24 -13.15 -17.29
N MET A 40 -4.93 -12.43 -16.21
CA MET A 40 -4.27 -12.96 -15.01
C MET A 40 -5.06 -12.78 -13.71
N LEU A 41 -6.10 -11.95 -13.65
CA LEU A 41 -6.76 -11.62 -12.38
C LEU A 41 -8.20 -12.08 -12.38
N TYR A 42 -8.48 -13.04 -11.49
CA TYR A 42 -9.81 -13.55 -11.22
C TYR A 42 -10.42 -12.84 -10.01
N VAL A 43 -11.63 -12.29 -10.18
CA VAL A 43 -12.39 -11.62 -9.12
C VAL A 43 -13.70 -12.38 -8.87
N PRO A 44 -13.84 -13.10 -7.74
CA PRO A 44 -15.08 -13.76 -7.33
C PRO A 44 -16.22 -12.75 -7.12
N LYS A 45 -17.47 -13.19 -7.32
CA LYS A 45 -18.68 -12.35 -7.17
C LYS A 45 -18.73 -11.57 -5.85
N ASP A 46 -18.52 -12.22 -4.72
CA ASP A 46 -18.62 -11.58 -3.40
C ASP A 46 -17.52 -10.53 -3.19
N THR A 47 -16.35 -10.75 -3.78
CA THR A 47 -15.26 -9.77 -3.79
C THR A 47 -15.56 -8.62 -4.75
N ARG A 48 -16.12 -8.93 -5.92
CA ARG A 48 -16.53 -7.93 -6.93
C ARG A 48 -17.48 -6.90 -6.33
N ILE A 49 -18.47 -7.32 -5.55
CA ILE A 49 -19.43 -6.41 -4.90
C ILE A 49 -18.70 -5.42 -3.97
N GLN A 50 -17.74 -5.91 -3.18
CA GLN A 50 -16.97 -5.07 -2.25
C GLN A 50 -16.05 -4.09 -3.00
N VAL A 51 -15.38 -4.55 -4.06
CA VAL A 51 -14.54 -3.72 -4.92
C VAL A 51 -15.39 -2.65 -5.63
N LEU A 52 -16.52 -3.04 -6.22
CA LEU A 52 -17.43 -2.13 -6.93
C LEU A 52 -17.93 -1.01 -6.01
N ARG A 53 -18.24 -1.32 -4.74
CA ARG A 53 -18.61 -0.31 -3.75
C ARG A 53 -17.52 0.74 -3.59
N LYS A 54 -16.25 0.33 -3.45
CA LYS A 54 -15.12 1.25 -3.29
C LYS A 54 -14.85 2.05 -4.58
N LEU A 55 -14.93 1.43 -5.74
CA LEU A 55 -14.78 2.13 -7.02
C LEU A 55 -15.85 3.21 -7.22
N LYS A 56 -17.12 2.90 -6.90
CA LYS A 56 -18.21 3.89 -6.94
C LYS A 56 -17.97 5.05 -5.98
N GLN A 57 -17.51 4.76 -4.76
CA GLN A 57 -17.11 5.81 -3.81
C GLN A 57 -15.99 6.71 -4.35
N TRP A 58 -15.04 6.17 -5.12
CA TRP A 58 -13.99 6.97 -5.78
C TRP A 58 -14.50 7.79 -6.96
N ALA A 59 -15.64 7.44 -7.54
CA ALA A 59 -16.26 8.18 -8.64
C ALA A 59 -17.18 9.31 -8.16
N GLU A 60 -17.56 9.32 -6.88
CA GLU A 60 -18.44 10.34 -6.30
C GLU A 60 -17.71 11.67 -6.09
N PRO A 61 -18.38 12.83 -6.30
CA PRO A 61 -17.77 14.13 -6.00
C PRO A 61 -17.44 14.29 -4.52
N LEU A 62 -16.23 14.75 -4.21
CA LEU A 62 -15.85 15.11 -2.85
C LEU A 62 -16.52 16.42 -2.40
N GLY A 63 -16.89 16.47 -1.11
CA GLY A 63 -17.45 17.68 -0.50
C GLY A 63 -16.45 18.84 -0.39
N ALA A 64 -16.95 20.06 -0.19
CA ALA A 64 -16.16 21.29 -0.17
C ALA A 64 -14.99 21.30 0.85
N MET A 65 -15.05 20.47 1.89
CA MET A 65 -13.95 20.33 2.85
C MET A 65 -12.66 19.73 2.24
N TYR A 66 -12.78 18.99 1.13
CA TYR A 66 -11.67 18.39 0.40
C TYR A 66 -11.11 19.29 -0.70
N ALA A 67 -11.48 20.58 -0.75
CA ALA A 67 -10.84 21.51 -1.66
C ALA A 67 -9.34 21.61 -1.36
N THR A 68 -8.49 21.53 -2.39
CA THR A 68 -7.01 21.58 -2.28
C THR A 68 -6.53 22.73 -1.40
N LYS A 69 -7.03 23.95 -1.66
CA LYS A 69 -6.74 25.17 -0.88
C LYS A 69 -6.96 25.02 0.63
N ARG A 70 -7.92 24.20 1.03
CA ARG A 70 -8.25 23.97 2.45
C ARG A 70 -7.43 22.82 3.03
N LEU A 71 -7.33 21.71 2.31
CA LEU A 71 -6.76 20.46 2.82
C LEU A 71 -5.23 20.44 2.78
N ARG A 72 -4.59 21.02 1.75
CA ARG A 72 -3.13 20.97 1.58
C ARG A 72 -2.36 21.59 2.75
N PRO A 73 -2.69 22.80 3.26
CA PRO A 73 -2.02 23.34 4.44
C PRO A 73 -2.21 22.48 5.70
N MET A 74 -3.34 21.78 5.82
CA MET A 74 -3.62 20.89 6.95
C MET A 74 -2.73 19.66 6.91
N ILE A 75 -2.63 19.02 5.74
CA ILE A 75 -1.75 17.87 5.50
C ILE A 75 -0.29 18.23 5.75
N GLN A 76 0.15 19.38 5.24
CA GLN A 76 1.52 19.85 5.46
C GLN A 76 1.85 19.96 6.96
N LYS A 77 0.92 20.54 7.74
CA LYS A 77 1.09 20.69 9.19
C LYS A 77 1.09 19.33 9.89
N ASP A 78 0.18 18.42 9.52
CA ASP A 78 0.08 17.09 10.11
C ASP A 78 1.34 16.24 9.81
N SER A 79 1.83 16.28 8.56
CA SER A 79 3.08 15.61 8.18
C SER A 79 4.28 16.11 8.99
N ALA A 80 4.37 17.42 9.24
CA ALA A 80 5.44 17.98 10.09
C ALA A 80 5.33 17.48 11.54
N GLN A 81 4.13 17.47 12.11
CA GLN A 81 3.89 16.96 13.47
C GLN A 81 4.17 15.46 13.59
N THR A 82 3.77 14.68 12.59
CA THR A 82 4.03 13.25 12.51
C THR A 82 5.52 12.96 12.42
N ARG A 83 6.28 13.76 11.66
CA ARG A 83 7.74 13.65 11.59
C ARG A 83 8.40 13.95 12.95
N GLU A 84 7.95 14.99 13.64
CA GLU A 84 8.44 15.32 14.99
C GLU A 84 8.13 14.20 16.00
N ARG A 85 6.91 13.64 15.96
CA ARG A 85 6.52 12.48 16.78
C ARG A 85 7.37 11.25 16.46
N LYS A 86 7.53 10.91 15.18
CA LYS A 86 8.38 9.78 14.72
C LYS A 86 9.82 9.98 15.19
N ARG A 87 10.37 11.20 15.14
CA ARG A 87 11.71 11.54 15.66
C ARG A 87 11.82 11.35 17.17
N GLY A 88 10.80 11.76 17.94
CA GLY A 88 10.75 11.57 19.39
C GLY A 88 10.69 10.10 19.82
N VAL A 89 10.01 9.24 19.04
CA VAL A 89 9.83 7.81 19.37
C VAL A 89 10.97 6.94 18.84
N PHE A 90 11.47 7.21 17.63
CA PHE A 90 12.41 6.34 16.92
C PHE A 90 13.81 6.92 16.71
N GLY A 91 14.07 8.15 17.18
CA GLY A 91 15.33 8.85 16.97
C GLY A 91 15.51 9.39 15.54
N ASP A 92 16.68 9.99 15.28
CA ASP A 92 17.02 10.68 14.01
C ASP A 92 17.35 9.74 12.84
N GLU A 93 17.34 8.43 13.03
CA GLU A 93 17.98 7.49 12.09
C GLU A 93 17.15 7.17 10.83
N ARG A 94 15.85 7.48 10.78
CA ARG A 94 14.97 7.08 9.64
C ARG A 94 14.82 8.11 8.52
N ASP A 95 15.28 9.35 8.72
CA ASP A 95 15.02 10.47 7.80
C ASP A 95 16.24 10.88 6.96
N LYS A 96 17.14 9.93 6.67
CA LYS A 96 18.37 10.20 5.89
C LYS A 96 18.18 10.16 4.37
N THR A 97 16.96 10.32 3.85
CA THR A 97 16.79 10.53 2.41
C THR A 97 16.78 12.02 2.11
N ASP A 98 17.97 12.55 1.82
CA ASP A 98 18.19 13.96 1.46
C ASP A 98 17.80 14.26 0.00
N ASN A 99 16.84 13.52 -0.56
CA ASN A 99 16.46 13.73 -1.95
C ASN A 99 15.63 15.01 -2.08
N LYS A 100 15.74 15.64 -3.25
CA LYS A 100 15.10 16.93 -3.54
C LYS A 100 13.58 16.89 -3.36
N ASP A 101 12.95 15.79 -3.77
CA ASP A 101 11.50 15.65 -3.76
C ASP A 101 10.94 15.51 -2.34
N ASP A 102 11.67 14.88 -1.41
CA ASP A 102 11.32 14.81 0.01
C ASP A 102 11.30 16.21 0.64
N LYS A 103 12.29 17.07 0.28
CA LYS A 103 12.34 18.47 0.75
C LYS A 103 11.18 19.29 0.16
N GLU A 104 10.98 19.21 -1.15
CA GLU A 104 9.88 19.91 -1.82
C GLU A 104 8.51 19.44 -1.28
N PHE A 105 8.35 18.15 -1.02
CA PHE A 105 7.13 17.58 -0.44
C PHE A 105 6.90 18.06 1.00
N ALA A 106 7.92 18.08 1.86
CA ALA A 106 7.78 18.62 3.22
C ALA A 106 7.35 20.10 3.21
N GLU A 107 7.78 20.85 2.20
CA GLU A 107 7.50 22.27 2.06
C GLU A 107 6.20 22.63 1.35
N LEU A 108 5.69 21.75 0.48
CA LEU A 108 4.58 22.04 -0.42
C LEU A 108 3.43 21.02 -0.32
N ALA A 109 3.65 19.86 0.31
CA ALA A 109 2.75 18.70 0.37
C ALA A 109 2.35 18.14 -1.02
N VAL A 110 3.18 18.38 -2.03
CA VAL A 110 2.99 17.92 -3.41
C VAL A 110 4.32 17.49 -4.02
N VAL A 111 4.27 16.57 -4.98
CA VAL A 111 5.43 16.14 -5.78
C VAL A 111 5.18 16.50 -7.23
N PHE A 112 6.14 17.17 -7.87
CA PHE A 112 6.04 17.60 -9.25
C PHE A 112 6.64 16.59 -10.22
N GLY A 113 6.14 16.58 -11.45
CA GLY A 113 6.77 15.87 -12.55
C GLY A 113 8.17 16.41 -12.87
N ASP A 114 8.93 15.64 -13.66
CA ASP A 114 10.18 16.13 -14.22
C ASP A 114 9.94 17.35 -15.12
N THR A 115 10.98 18.16 -15.34
CA THR A 115 10.87 19.41 -16.10
C THR A 115 10.30 19.21 -17.50
N ALA A 116 10.64 18.12 -18.19
CA ALA A 116 10.14 17.87 -19.54
C ALA A 116 8.65 17.51 -19.52
N PHE A 117 8.23 16.69 -18.56
CA PHE A 117 6.84 16.34 -18.34
C PHE A 117 5.99 17.54 -17.93
N THR A 118 6.42 18.30 -16.92
CA THR A 118 5.72 19.50 -16.44
C THR A 118 5.62 20.54 -17.55
N ARG A 119 6.67 20.75 -18.36
CA ARG A 119 6.61 21.68 -19.49
C ARG A 119 5.54 21.31 -20.52
N ARG A 120 5.31 20.01 -20.74
CA ARG A 120 4.30 19.53 -21.69
C ARG A 120 2.87 19.62 -21.15
N ARG A 121 2.68 19.38 -19.85
CA ARG A 121 1.33 19.22 -19.26
C ARG A 121 0.86 20.42 -18.45
N GLU A 122 1.78 21.15 -17.84
CA GLU A 122 1.53 22.29 -16.95
C GLU A 122 2.59 23.39 -17.16
N PRO A 123 2.70 23.97 -18.37
CA PRO A 123 3.78 24.90 -18.71
C PRO A 123 3.84 26.14 -17.80
N GLU A 124 2.69 26.59 -17.30
CA GLU A 124 2.58 27.71 -16.36
C GLU A 124 3.30 27.47 -15.02
N LEU A 125 3.46 26.20 -14.61
CA LEU A 125 4.18 25.86 -13.37
C LEU A 125 5.69 26.02 -13.51
N ILE A 126 6.26 25.96 -14.72
CA ILE A 126 7.71 26.01 -14.94
C ILE A 126 8.34 27.29 -14.35
N PRO A 127 7.92 28.52 -14.73
CA PRO A 127 8.52 29.73 -14.18
C PRO A 127 8.30 29.87 -12.67
N LEU A 128 7.16 29.38 -12.13
CA LEU A 128 6.87 29.41 -10.70
C LEU A 128 7.79 28.46 -9.91
N LEU A 129 8.02 27.26 -10.43
CA LEU A 129 8.93 26.28 -9.86
C LEU A 129 10.38 26.76 -9.91
N GLU A 130 10.80 27.37 -11.02
CA GLU A 130 12.14 27.95 -11.16
C GLU A 130 12.35 29.10 -10.16
N ALA A 131 11.38 30.01 -10.03
CA ALA A 131 11.43 31.10 -9.05
C ALA A 131 11.45 30.60 -7.61
N PHE A 132 10.67 29.56 -7.29
CA PHE A 132 10.66 28.91 -5.98
C PHE A 132 12.03 28.29 -5.65
N ARG A 133 12.59 27.51 -6.59
CA ARG A 133 13.89 26.85 -6.42
C ARG A 133 15.06 27.83 -6.37
N ALA A 134 14.92 29.01 -6.98
CA ALA A 134 15.88 30.10 -6.88
C ALA A 134 15.78 30.89 -5.55
N GLY A 135 14.77 30.62 -4.72
CA GLY A 135 14.57 31.31 -3.45
C GLY A 135 14.00 32.73 -3.59
N ASN A 136 13.32 33.03 -4.70
CA ASN A 136 12.78 34.38 -4.94
C ASN A 136 11.70 34.73 -3.90
N PRO A 137 11.69 35.95 -3.33
CA PRO A 137 10.67 36.36 -2.37
C PRO A 137 9.24 36.22 -2.93
N GLY A 138 8.34 35.62 -2.15
CA GLY A 138 6.93 35.45 -2.54
C GLY A 138 6.64 34.33 -3.56
N SER A 139 7.67 33.75 -4.19
CA SER A 139 7.51 32.68 -5.19
C SER A 139 6.78 31.44 -4.65
N LYS A 140 7.08 31.02 -3.41
CA LYS A 140 6.38 29.92 -2.74
C LYS A 140 4.87 30.16 -2.66
N LYS A 141 4.46 31.39 -2.32
CA LYS A 141 3.04 31.75 -2.21
C LYS A 141 2.36 31.67 -3.58
N GLN A 142 2.97 32.23 -4.62
CA GLN A 142 2.44 32.20 -5.99
C GLN A 142 2.33 30.77 -6.53
N LEU A 143 3.36 29.94 -6.30
CA LEU A 143 3.33 28.52 -6.67
C LEU A 143 2.19 27.78 -5.97
N LEU A 144 2.02 27.98 -4.67
CA LEU A 144 0.95 27.34 -3.91
C LEU A 144 -0.44 27.84 -4.32
N GLU A 145 -0.63 29.12 -4.66
CA GLU A 145 -1.90 29.63 -5.20
C GLU A 145 -2.25 28.97 -6.55
N GLN A 146 -1.26 28.73 -7.40
CA GLN A 146 -1.46 28.00 -8.65
C GLN A 146 -1.83 26.54 -8.39
N VAL A 147 -1.11 25.84 -7.51
CA VAL A 147 -1.44 24.45 -7.12
C VAL A 147 -2.83 24.38 -6.50
N ASP A 148 -3.16 25.26 -5.55
CA ASP A 148 -4.43 25.27 -4.82
C ASP A 148 -5.65 25.54 -5.72
N SER A 149 -5.45 26.17 -6.89
CA SER A 149 -6.51 26.46 -7.86
C SER A 149 -6.61 25.43 -8.99
N GLN A 150 -5.49 24.80 -9.37
CA GLN A 150 -5.44 23.90 -10.52
C GLN A 150 -5.38 22.42 -10.16
N TRP A 151 -4.94 22.07 -8.96
CA TRP A 151 -4.84 20.67 -8.54
C TRP A 151 -6.05 20.27 -7.71
N VAL A 152 -6.31 18.97 -7.66
CA VAL A 152 -7.43 18.37 -6.92
C VAL A 152 -6.90 17.28 -6.01
N VAL A 153 -7.70 16.93 -4.99
CA VAL A 153 -7.40 15.78 -4.13
C VAL A 153 -7.47 14.51 -4.96
N ASN A 154 -6.45 13.67 -4.81
CA ASN A 154 -6.44 12.31 -5.32
C ASN A 154 -7.38 11.46 -4.45
N GLN A 155 -8.56 11.17 -4.97
CA GLN A 155 -9.59 10.47 -4.21
C GLN A 155 -9.24 9.01 -3.90
N THR A 156 -8.33 8.40 -4.66
CA THR A 156 -7.95 6.98 -4.47
C THR A 156 -7.09 6.75 -3.21
N VAL A 157 -6.56 7.81 -2.61
CA VAL A 157 -5.85 7.71 -1.32
C VAL A 157 -6.78 7.86 -0.11
N LEU A 158 -8.07 8.11 -0.34
CA LEU A 158 -9.06 8.27 0.73
C LEU A 158 -9.87 6.99 0.93
N ASP A 159 -10.02 6.58 2.19
CA ASP A 159 -11.05 5.62 2.59
C ASP A 159 -12.24 6.35 3.20
N MET A 160 -13.26 6.61 2.39
CA MET A 160 -14.42 7.39 2.80
C MET A 160 -15.26 6.69 3.89
N ASP A 161 -15.19 5.36 4.00
CA ASP A 161 -15.87 4.62 5.08
C ASP A 161 -15.17 4.88 6.42
N TYR A 162 -13.83 4.86 6.42
CA TYR A 162 -13.01 5.19 7.58
C TYR A 162 -13.19 6.66 8.00
N GLU A 163 -13.19 7.56 7.03
CA GLU A 163 -13.39 8.99 7.25
C GLU A 163 -14.75 9.29 7.90
N LYS A 164 -15.80 8.66 7.39
CA LYS A 164 -17.15 8.80 7.94
C LYS A 164 -17.20 8.32 9.39
N ARG A 165 -16.69 7.11 9.66
CA ARG A 165 -16.65 6.53 11.01
C ARG A 165 -15.85 7.39 11.98
N THR A 166 -14.67 7.84 11.57
CA THR A 166 -13.79 8.69 12.41
C THR A 166 -14.49 9.98 12.80
N ARG A 167 -15.26 10.61 11.89
CA ARG A 167 -16.05 11.81 12.21
C ARG A 167 -17.21 11.55 13.15
N GLU A 168 -17.86 10.41 13.01
CA GLU A 168 -18.94 9.98 13.90
C GLU A 168 -18.41 9.72 15.32
N GLU A 169 -17.24 9.08 15.45
CA GLU A 169 -16.64 8.70 16.73
C GLU A 169 -15.87 9.85 17.41
N SER A 170 -15.11 10.63 16.64
CA SER A 170 -14.17 11.64 17.17
C SER A 170 -14.61 13.09 16.91
N GLY A 171 -15.74 13.29 16.24
CA GLY A 171 -16.32 14.59 15.93
C GLY A 171 -15.84 15.24 14.62
N PRO A 172 -16.49 16.34 14.20
CA PRO A 172 -16.31 16.96 12.87
C PRO A 172 -14.97 17.68 12.66
N GLY A 173 -14.11 17.73 13.68
CA GLY A 173 -12.82 18.42 13.64
C GLY A 173 -11.64 17.54 13.24
N MET A 174 -11.82 16.22 13.15
CA MET A 174 -10.74 15.31 12.76
C MET A 174 -10.41 15.47 11.27
N LEU A 175 -9.13 15.70 11.01
CA LEU A 175 -8.60 15.70 9.66
C LEU A 175 -8.65 14.28 9.08
N PRO A 176 -8.82 14.15 7.76
CA PRO A 176 -8.63 12.87 7.12
C PRO A 176 -7.27 12.28 7.47
N ASN A 177 -7.22 10.98 7.74
CA ASN A 177 -5.95 10.33 8.02
C ASN A 177 -5.09 10.36 6.75
N TRP A 178 -3.93 11.02 6.84
CA TRP A 178 -3.13 11.39 5.68
C TRP A 178 -1.65 11.06 5.90
N ASP A 179 -1.34 9.76 5.97
CA ASP A 179 0.04 9.24 6.04
C ASP A 179 0.44 8.65 4.68
N PHE A 180 0.67 9.51 3.70
CA PHE A 180 1.10 9.09 2.37
C PHE A 180 2.18 10.02 1.79
N ASN A 181 3.44 9.67 2.04
CA ASN A 181 4.57 10.27 1.34
C ASN A 181 4.91 9.42 0.11
N PRO A 182 4.88 9.97 -1.12
CA PRO A 182 5.20 9.23 -2.33
C PRO A 182 6.62 8.65 -2.31
N ALA A 183 7.56 9.32 -1.63
CA ALA A 183 8.92 8.83 -1.48
C ALA A 183 9.01 7.57 -0.61
N ASP A 184 8.10 7.40 0.34
CA ASP A 184 8.06 6.20 1.19
C ASP A 184 7.66 4.97 0.38
N ILE A 185 6.89 5.11 -0.71
CA ILE A 185 6.66 4.01 -1.66
C ILE A 185 8.00 3.54 -2.21
N LEU A 186 8.79 4.46 -2.78
CA LEU A 186 10.07 4.12 -3.41
C LEU A 186 11.05 3.48 -2.41
N LYS A 187 11.07 3.95 -1.15
CA LYS A 187 11.90 3.36 -0.09
C LYS A 187 11.51 1.94 0.27
N ASN A 188 10.23 1.59 0.15
CA ASN A 188 9.67 0.30 0.54
C ASN A 188 9.51 -0.68 -0.63
N LEU A 189 9.66 -0.24 -1.87
CA LEU A 189 9.70 -1.14 -3.00
C LEU A 189 10.89 -2.10 -2.82
N PRO A 190 10.65 -3.44 -2.88
CA PRO A 190 11.75 -4.39 -2.86
C PRO A 190 12.70 -3.99 -3.98
N ASN A 191 14.00 -4.03 -3.70
CA ASN A 191 14.98 -3.35 -4.52
C ASN A 191 15.84 -4.32 -5.36
N PRO A 192 15.27 -5.19 -6.23
CA PRO A 192 16.05 -5.79 -7.30
C PRO A 192 16.55 -4.71 -8.29
N MET A 193 15.91 -3.53 -8.31
CA MET A 193 16.35 -2.39 -9.11
C MET A 193 17.69 -1.80 -8.67
N THR A 194 18.03 -1.60 -7.41
CA THR A 194 19.38 -1.08 -7.05
C THR A 194 20.48 -2.05 -7.44
N ALA A 195 20.23 -3.37 -7.38
CA ALA A 195 21.18 -4.37 -7.85
C ALA A 195 21.33 -4.34 -9.40
N MET A 196 20.24 -4.21 -10.14
CA MET A 196 20.25 -4.23 -11.62
C MET A 196 20.57 -2.87 -12.26
N MET A 197 20.02 -1.77 -11.74
CA MET A 197 20.31 -0.37 -12.12
C MET A 197 21.71 0.05 -11.69
N GLY A 198 22.23 -0.46 -10.56
CA GLY A 198 23.63 -0.29 -10.17
C GLY A 198 24.61 -0.92 -11.16
N MET A 199 24.19 -2.00 -11.85
CA MET A 199 24.95 -2.59 -12.96
C MET A 199 24.78 -1.83 -14.30
N MET A 200 23.67 -1.11 -14.49
CA MET A 200 23.36 -0.38 -15.74
C MET A 200 23.65 1.14 -15.67
N GLY A 201 24.18 1.64 -14.56
CA GLY A 201 24.66 3.02 -14.45
C GLY A 201 23.57 4.08 -14.30
N SER A 202 22.38 3.73 -13.78
CA SER A 202 21.32 4.72 -13.57
C SER A 202 21.68 5.67 -12.43
N SER A 203 21.67 6.96 -12.74
CA SER A 203 22.07 8.04 -11.83
C SER A 203 21.14 8.15 -10.62
N ASP A 204 21.75 8.32 -9.45
CA ASP A 204 21.23 8.55 -8.09
C ASP A 204 20.28 9.78 -7.91
N ASN A 205 19.69 10.30 -9.00
CA ASN A 205 19.02 11.60 -9.04
C ASN A 205 17.69 11.60 -9.85
N SER A 206 17.11 10.42 -10.12
CA SER A 206 15.76 10.35 -10.69
C SER A 206 14.73 10.69 -9.60
N GLY A 207 13.92 11.74 -9.82
CA GLY A 207 12.85 12.11 -8.89
C GLY A 207 11.88 10.97 -8.60
N VAL A 208 11.15 11.06 -7.49
CA VAL A 208 10.25 10.03 -6.94
C VAL A 208 9.27 9.53 -8.00
N LEU A 209 8.65 10.42 -8.77
CA LEU A 209 7.69 10.05 -9.82
C LEU A 209 8.32 9.28 -10.98
N LYS A 210 9.60 9.53 -11.27
CA LYS A 210 10.35 8.77 -12.28
C LYS A 210 10.66 7.37 -11.77
N GLY A 211 11.14 7.24 -10.53
CA GLY A 211 11.37 5.94 -9.91
C GLY A 211 10.11 5.07 -9.83
N ILE A 212 8.97 5.67 -9.47
CA ILE A 212 7.67 4.99 -9.52
C ILE A 212 7.31 4.57 -10.95
N SER A 213 7.52 5.44 -11.95
CA SER A 213 7.25 5.10 -13.35
C SER A 213 8.08 3.90 -13.82
N GLU A 214 9.39 3.91 -13.55
CA GLU A 214 10.32 2.84 -13.92
C GLU A 214 9.94 1.51 -13.26
N PHE A 215 9.45 1.54 -12.01
CA PHE A 215 8.92 0.36 -11.35
C PHE A 215 7.72 -0.22 -12.11
N PHE A 216 6.74 0.61 -12.51
CA PHE A 216 5.56 0.12 -13.23
C PHE A 216 5.88 -0.35 -14.66
N ASP A 217 6.87 0.25 -15.32
CA ASP A 217 7.37 -0.24 -16.62
C ASP A 217 7.94 -1.66 -16.47
N LEU A 218 8.78 -1.88 -15.44
CA LEU A 218 9.34 -3.20 -15.14
C LEU A 218 8.27 -4.21 -14.73
N LEU A 219 7.31 -3.79 -13.90
CA LEU A 219 6.17 -4.63 -13.50
C LEU A 219 5.39 -5.07 -14.73
N SER A 220 5.14 -4.16 -15.67
CA SER A 220 4.42 -4.45 -16.91
C SER A 220 5.16 -5.51 -17.75
N VAL A 221 6.47 -5.32 -17.97
CA VAL A 221 7.30 -6.31 -18.69
C VAL A 221 7.31 -7.66 -17.98
N SER A 222 7.43 -7.66 -16.66
CA SER A 222 7.48 -8.89 -15.84
C SER A 222 6.16 -9.65 -15.93
N VAL A 223 5.03 -8.95 -15.79
CA VAL A 223 3.69 -9.52 -15.93
C VAL A 223 3.48 -10.12 -17.33
N MET A 224 3.88 -9.41 -18.39
CA MET A 224 3.82 -9.95 -19.76
C MET A 224 4.68 -11.22 -19.91
N SER A 225 5.89 -11.25 -19.35
CA SER A 225 6.78 -12.42 -19.40
C SER A 225 6.26 -13.64 -18.62
N LEU A 226 5.29 -13.42 -17.72
CA LEU A 226 4.65 -14.43 -16.89
C LEU A 226 3.21 -14.72 -17.34
N HIS A 227 2.75 -14.21 -18.48
CA HIS A 227 1.34 -14.23 -18.90
C HIS A 227 0.61 -15.57 -18.68
N GLU A 228 1.24 -16.69 -19.06
CA GLU A 228 0.63 -18.03 -18.94
C GLU A 228 0.83 -18.68 -17.56
N ARG A 229 1.75 -18.15 -16.74
CA ARG A 229 2.17 -18.73 -15.45
C ARG A 229 1.64 -17.95 -14.25
N LEU A 230 1.31 -16.67 -14.43
CA LEU A 230 0.81 -15.80 -13.37
C LEU A 230 -0.71 -15.77 -13.41
N LYS A 231 -1.31 -16.29 -12.34
CA LYS A 231 -2.74 -16.19 -12.05
C LYS A 231 -2.89 -15.61 -10.65
N ILE A 232 -3.81 -14.66 -10.51
CA ILE A 232 -4.07 -13.89 -9.30
C ILE A 232 -5.53 -14.08 -8.96
N GLU A 233 -5.79 -14.52 -7.73
CA GLU A 233 -7.13 -14.57 -7.17
C GLU A 233 -7.26 -13.43 -6.16
N LEU A 234 -8.26 -12.57 -6.36
CA LEU A 234 -8.57 -11.51 -5.39
C LEU A 234 -9.67 -12.00 -4.45
N ILE A 235 -9.41 -12.02 -3.15
CA ILE A 235 -10.40 -12.38 -2.13
C ILE A 235 -10.50 -11.23 -1.12
N ALA A 236 -11.70 -10.69 -0.92
CA ALA A 236 -11.98 -9.72 0.13
C ALA A 236 -12.72 -10.39 1.29
N GLY A 237 -12.09 -10.40 2.48
CA GLY A 237 -12.67 -10.98 3.69
C GLY A 237 -11.75 -10.82 4.91
N GLU A 238 -12.23 -11.28 6.07
CA GLU A 238 -11.43 -11.38 7.30
C GLU A 238 -10.47 -12.58 7.18
N MET A 239 -9.24 -12.44 7.68
CA MET A 239 -8.17 -13.42 7.44
C MET A 239 -8.52 -14.82 7.96
N ALA A 240 -8.99 -14.94 9.20
CA ALA A 240 -9.27 -16.24 9.80
C ALA A 240 -10.40 -16.95 9.04
N ASP A 241 -11.48 -16.25 8.72
CA ASP A 241 -12.58 -16.79 7.91
C ASP A 241 -12.11 -17.24 6.52
N VAL A 242 -11.35 -16.40 5.81
CA VAL A 242 -10.82 -16.74 4.48
C VAL A 242 -9.88 -17.95 4.56
N PHE A 243 -8.97 -17.97 5.53
CA PHE A 243 -7.98 -19.04 5.66
C PHE A 243 -8.62 -20.37 6.05
N GLU A 244 -9.60 -20.35 6.96
CA GLU A 244 -10.37 -21.53 7.34
C GLU A 244 -11.15 -22.10 6.14
N ARG A 245 -11.82 -21.23 5.36
CA ARG A 245 -12.52 -21.67 4.15
C ARG A 245 -11.58 -22.20 3.08
N LEU A 246 -10.38 -21.63 2.95
CA LEU A 246 -9.35 -22.19 2.06
C LEU A 246 -8.92 -23.59 2.50
N GLN A 247 -8.70 -23.78 3.80
CA GLN A 247 -8.26 -25.04 4.37
C GLN A 247 -9.31 -26.15 4.19
N TYR A 248 -10.58 -25.84 4.41
CA TYR A 248 -11.67 -26.80 4.38
C TYR A 248 -12.49 -26.81 3.08
N ASP A 249 -11.97 -26.21 2.00
CA ASP A 249 -12.62 -26.17 0.69
C ASP A 249 -14.03 -25.53 0.71
N GLY A 250 -14.18 -24.51 1.57
CA GLY A 250 -15.40 -23.73 1.77
C GLY A 250 -15.57 -22.54 0.82
N MET A 251 -14.67 -22.36 -0.15
CA MET A 251 -14.76 -21.27 -1.14
C MET A 251 -15.67 -21.68 -2.30
N GLU A 252 -16.93 -21.25 -2.27
CA GLU A 252 -17.94 -21.66 -3.28
C GLU A 252 -17.52 -21.34 -4.73
N HIS A 253 -16.87 -20.19 -4.96
CA HIS A 253 -16.43 -19.81 -6.30
C HIS A 253 -15.34 -20.73 -6.86
N ARG A 254 -14.60 -21.45 -6.01
CA ARG A 254 -13.60 -22.45 -6.44
C ARG A 254 -14.20 -23.81 -6.79
N LYS A 255 -15.51 -23.99 -6.64
CA LYS A 255 -16.21 -25.25 -6.98
C LYS A 255 -16.79 -25.26 -8.39
N GLN A 256 -16.80 -24.10 -9.05
CA GLN A 256 -17.45 -23.91 -10.34
C GLN A 256 -16.40 -23.73 -11.43
N LYS A 257 -16.47 -24.57 -12.47
CA LYS A 257 -15.64 -24.39 -13.67
C LYS A 257 -16.17 -23.22 -14.50
N PRO A 258 -15.28 -22.48 -15.17
CA PRO A 258 -15.71 -21.42 -16.08
C PRO A 258 -16.46 -22.03 -17.27
N THR A 259 -17.39 -21.26 -17.83
CA THR A 259 -18.11 -21.61 -19.06
C THR A 259 -17.25 -21.38 -20.30
N ASP A 260 -16.36 -20.39 -20.24
CA ASP A 260 -15.38 -20.08 -21.28
C ASP A 260 -14.08 -20.86 -21.04
N SER A 261 -13.56 -21.50 -22.08
CA SER A 261 -12.29 -22.25 -22.03
C SER A 261 -11.05 -21.36 -21.90
N GLU A 262 -11.15 -20.08 -22.26
CA GLU A 262 -10.04 -19.13 -22.14
C GLU A 262 -9.99 -18.44 -20.77
N ALA A 263 -11.06 -18.55 -19.98
CA ALA A 263 -11.15 -17.93 -18.67
C ALA A 263 -10.28 -18.64 -17.61
N ILE A 264 -9.95 -17.92 -16.55
CA ILE A 264 -9.22 -18.49 -15.40
C ILE A 264 -10.12 -19.52 -14.71
N ASP A 265 -9.65 -20.78 -14.62
CA ASP A 265 -10.36 -21.84 -13.90
C ASP A 265 -10.10 -21.74 -12.39
N PRO A 266 -11.08 -21.29 -11.58
CA PRO A 266 -10.87 -21.09 -10.14
C PRO A 266 -10.74 -22.42 -9.38
N THR A 267 -11.11 -23.54 -10.01
CA THR A 267 -10.93 -24.88 -9.42
C THR A 267 -9.46 -25.31 -9.35
N LEU A 268 -8.59 -24.61 -10.08
CA LEU A 268 -7.15 -24.87 -10.14
C LEU A 268 -6.32 -24.05 -9.14
N PHE A 269 -6.93 -23.09 -8.42
CA PHE A 269 -6.19 -22.32 -7.41
C PHE A 269 -5.66 -23.23 -6.29
N PRO A 270 -4.42 -23.00 -5.83
CA PRO A 270 -3.80 -23.86 -4.82
C PRO A 270 -4.52 -23.76 -3.49
N ARG A 271 -4.46 -24.85 -2.73
CA ARG A 271 -4.98 -24.95 -1.34
C ARG A 271 -3.87 -25.01 -0.29
N ALA A 272 -2.66 -25.33 -0.73
CA ALA A 272 -1.45 -25.25 0.08
C ALA A 272 -0.44 -24.34 -0.63
N TYR A 273 0.34 -23.62 0.15
CA TYR A 273 1.17 -22.52 -0.29
C TYR A 273 2.61 -22.69 0.17
N ASP A 274 3.56 -22.37 -0.70
CA ASP A 274 4.98 -22.31 -0.36
C ASP A 274 5.31 -21.13 0.54
N ARG A 275 4.58 -20.04 0.36
CA ARG A 275 4.82 -18.79 1.05
C ARG A 275 3.53 -18.04 1.27
N ILE A 276 3.32 -17.61 2.51
CA ILE A 276 2.25 -16.70 2.90
C ILE A 276 2.92 -15.45 3.48
N HIS A 277 2.49 -14.27 3.02
CA HIS A 277 2.97 -12.99 3.53
C HIS A 277 1.80 -12.12 3.97
N LEU A 278 1.68 -11.87 5.27
CA LEU A 278 0.54 -11.18 5.86
C LEU A 278 0.80 -9.70 6.16
N SER A 279 1.98 -9.16 5.84
CA SER A 279 2.37 -7.81 6.26
C SER A 279 2.14 -7.64 7.77
N ASN A 280 1.48 -6.57 8.22
CA ASN A 280 1.10 -6.29 9.61
C ASN A 280 -0.34 -6.69 9.97
N ILE A 281 -1.00 -7.55 9.18
CA ILE A 281 -2.35 -8.06 9.49
C ILE A 281 -2.47 -8.59 10.93
N PRO A 282 -1.50 -9.34 11.50
CA PRO A 282 -1.62 -9.86 12.86
C PRO A 282 -1.87 -8.79 13.92
N ASP A 283 -1.37 -7.56 13.75
CA ASP A 283 -1.60 -6.47 14.70
C ASP A 283 -3.08 -6.07 14.81
N TYR A 284 -3.90 -6.40 13.79
CA TYR A 284 -5.31 -6.05 13.72
C TYR A 284 -6.26 -7.21 14.08
N VAL A 285 -5.75 -8.43 14.22
CA VAL A 285 -6.57 -9.66 14.36
C VAL A 285 -6.23 -10.48 15.61
N GLY A 286 -5.71 -9.82 16.65
CA GLY A 286 -5.38 -10.47 17.93
C GLY A 286 -3.97 -11.05 18.02
N GLY A 287 -3.09 -10.71 17.08
CA GLY A 287 -1.67 -10.99 17.15
C GLY A 287 -1.21 -12.25 16.41
N PRO A 288 0.01 -12.74 16.74
CA PRO A 288 0.66 -13.82 16.02
C PRO A 288 -0.01 -15.18 16.23
N LEU A 289 -0.78 -15.37 17.32
CA LEU A 289 -1.50 -16.62 17.58
C LEU A 289 -2.51 -16.91 16.46
N THR A 290 -3.39 -15.95 16.15
CA THR A 290 -4.37 -16.07 15.06
C THR A 290 -3.67 -16.35 13.73
N ALA A 291 -2.60 -15.62 13.43
CA ALA A 291 -1.84 -15.81 12.20
C ALA A 291 -1.26 -17.23 12.06
N LEU A 292 -0.73 -17.79 13.15
CA LEU A 292 -0.19 -19.15 13.17
C LEU A 292 -1.30 -20.20 13.08
N MET A 293 -2.38 -20.06 13.85
CA MET A 293 -3.49 -21.02 13.86
C MET A 293 -4.12 -21.21 12.49
N TYR A 294 -4.36 -20.12 11.75
CA TYR A 294 -5.05 -20.18 10.46
C TYR A 294 -4.08 -20.22 9.27
N GLY A 295 -2.88 -19.63 9.39
CA GLY A 295 -1.92 -19.55 8.30
C GLY A 295 -1.04 -20.80 8.14
N MET A 296 -0.65 -21.44 9.25
CA MET A 296 0.21 -22.62 9.19
C MET A 296 -0.42 -23.81 8.47
N PRO A 297 -1.71 -24.15 8.69
CA PRO A 297 -2.35 -25.28 8.00
C PRO A 297 -2.43 -25.13 6.47
N LEU A 298 -2.26 -23.91 5.96
CA LEU A 298 -2.23 -23.61 4.52
C LEU A 298 -0.83 -23.76 3.91
N LEU A 299 0.21 -24.08 4.69
CA LEU A 299 1.55 -24.33 4.16
C LEU A 299 1.69 -25.78 3.68
N HIS A 300 2.62 -26.03 2.74
CA HIS A 300 2.91 -27.41 2.38
C HIS A 300 3.64 -28.16 3.49
N GLU A 301 3.13 -29.35 3.80
CA GLU A 301 3.84 -30.33 4.61
C GLU A 301 4.94 -31.00 3.78
N GLY A 302 6.11 -31.24 4.37
CA GLY A 302 7.19 -32.03 3.77
C GLY A 302 8.10 -31.30 2.77
N ARG A 303 7.90 -29.99 2.53
CA ARG A 303 8.85 -29.15 1.77
C ARG A 303 9.06 -27.79 2.45
N PRO A 304 10.18 -27.10 2.18
CA PRO A 304 10.42 -25.77 2.74
C PRO A 304 9.27 -24.82 2.38
N SER A 305 8.55 -24.34 3.40
CA SER A 305 7.45 -23.39 3.29
C SER A 305 7.54 -22.38 4.43
N ASN A 306 7.03 -21.15 4.23
CA ASN A 306 7.14 -20.11 5.25
C ASN A 306 5.91 -19.20 5.33
N LEU A 307 5.57 -18.84 6.57
CA LEU A 307 4.62 -17.79 6.90
C LEU A 307 5.41 -16.57 7.40
N ARG A 308 5.22 -15.42 6.77
CA ARG A 308 5.91 -14.17 7.12
C ARG A 308 4.89 -13.09 7.47
N PHE A 309 5.14 -12.44 8.60
CA PHE A 309 4.35 -11.31 9.06
C PHE A 309 5.19 -10.40 9.93
N ASN A 310 4.72 -9.17 10.11
CA ASN A 310 5.25 -8.17 11.00
C ASN A 310 4.26 -7.95 12.13
N ASN A 311 4.76 -7.88 13.36
CA ASN A 311 3.99 -7.35 14.47
C ASN A 311 4.72 -6.13 15.00
N LEU A 312 4.01 -5.03 15.17
CA LEU A 312 4.51 -3.87 15.86
C LEU A 312 4.67 -4.24 17.34
N LEU A 313 5.87 -4.72 17.67
CA LEU A 313 6.32 -4.81 19.05
C LEU A 313 6.21 -3.41 19.62
N ASN A 314 5.23 -3.14 20.49
CA ASN A 314 5.16 -1.92 21.27
C ASN A 314 6.32 -1.99 22.27
N PRO A 315 7.53 -1.48 21.94
CA PRO A 315 8.73 -1.84 22.67
C PRO A 315 8.74 -1.42 24.15
N PRO A 316 8.01 -0.37 24.61
CA PRO A 316 7.94 -0.10 26.04
C PRO A 316 7.09 -1.12 26.82
N MET A 317 6.32 -1.99 26.16
CA MET A 317 5.42 -2.95 26.82
C MET A 317 6.05 -4.32 27.09
N PHE A 318 7.05 -4.75 26.30
CA PHE A 318 7.61 -6.11 26.41
C PHE A 318 9.12 -6.08 26.65
N ASP A 319 9.54 -6.48 27.85
CA ASP A 319 10.95 -6.59 28.22
C ASP A 319 11.73 -7.63 27.40
N THR A 320 11.09 -8.74 27.00
CA THR A 320 11.72 -9.85 26.27
C THR A 320 10.79 -10.45 25.21
N HIS A 321 11.36 -11.23 24.28
CA HIS A 321 10.55 -11.96 23.31
C HIS A 321 9.63 -12.97 23.96
N ASP A 322 10.11 -13.66 24.99
CA ASP A 322 9.34 -14.65 25.73
C ASP A 322 8.18 -13.99 26.48
N HIS A 323 8.35 -12.78 27.01
CA HIS A 323 7.25 -11.98 27.56
C HIS A 323 6.22 -11.64 26.47
N PHE A 324 6.67 -11.22 25.28
CA PHE A 324 5.76 -11.00 24.16
C PHE A 324 4.99 -12.27 23.76
N LEU A 325 5.66 -13.44 23.67
CA LEU A 325 5.03 -14.72 23.34
C LEU A 325 4.03 -15.15 24.44
N ALA A 326 4.38 -14.97 25.71
CA ALA A 326 3.52 -15.31 26.83
C ALA A 326 2.20 -14.52 26.81
N GLU A 327 2.25 -13.23 26.45
CA GLU A 327 1.06 -12.38 26.39
C GLU A 327 0.26 -12.60 25.11
N TYR A 328 0.92 -12.61 23.94
CA TYR A 328 0.24 -12.64 22.65
C TYR A 328 -0.10 -14.04 22.12
N MET A 329 0.53 -15.07 22.67
CA MET A 329 0.30 -16.45 22.27
C MET A 329 -0.11 -17.37 23.43
N LEU A 330 -0.06 -16.88 24.68
CA LEU A 330 -0.23 -17.71 25.86
C LEU A 330 0.77 -18.89 25.90
N MET A 331 1.96 -18.67 25.33
CA MET A 331 3.06 -19.63 25.27
C MET A 331 4.33 -19.02 25.85
N HIS A 332 4.93 -19.68 26.83
CA HIS A 332 5.97 -19.07 27.67
C HIS A 332 7.32 -18.90 26.97
N ASP A 333 7.62 -19.66 25.91
CA ASP A 333 8.87 -19.57 25.18
C ASP A 333 8.74 -20.04 23.72
N ALA A 334 9.80 -19.82 22.94
CA ALA A 334 9.87 -20.26 21.55
C ALA A 334 9.85 -21.79 21.37
N LYS A 335 10.21 -22.57 22.41
CA LYS A 335 10.18 -24.03 22.35
C LYS A 335 8.73 -24.51 22.34
N GLN A 336 7.87 -23.95 23.19
CA GLN A 336 6.44 -24.28 23.20
C GLN A 336 5.77 -23.92 21.87
N VAL A 337 6.15 -22.78 21.27
CA VAL A 337 5.69 -22.40 19.92
C VAL A 337 6.09 -23.45 18.88
N ALA A 338 7.36 -23.87 18.90
CA ALA A 338 7.87 -24.89 17.98
C ALA A 338 7.19 -26.25 18.18
N ASP A 339 7.01 -26.68 19.43
CA ASP A 339 6.35 -27.95 19.75
C ASP A 339 4.87 -27.95 19.34
N HIS A 340 4.18 -26.81 19.42
CA HIS A 340 2.75 -26.69 19.11
C HIS A 340 2.48 -26.49 17.61
N PHE A 341 3.25 -25.63 16.94
CA PHE A 341 3.01 -25.25 15.54
C PHE A 341 3.99 -25.88 14.55
N GLY A 342 5.04 -26.57 15.01
CA GLY A 342 6.12 -27.03 14.13
C GLY A 342 6.92 -25.88 13.49
N ALA A 343 6.84 -24.68 14.07
CA ALA A 343 7.42 -23.46 13.49
C ALA A 343 8.60 -22.95 14.31
N VAL A 344 9.68 -22.56 13.63
CA VAL A 344 10.84 -21.91 14.26
C VAL A 344 10.96 -20.51 13.70
N ARG A 345 11.17 -19.53 14.60
CA ARG A 345 11.41 -18.15 14.21
C ARG A 345 12.74 -18.04 13.46
N GLU A 346 12.70 -17.51 12.24
CA GLU A 346 13.90 -17.11 11.51
C GLU A 346 14.51 -15.87 12.18
N ILE A 347 15.75 -15.98 12.65
CA ILE A 347 16.51 -14.87 13.23
C ILE A 347 17.46 -14.35 12.16
N ASP A 348 17.21 -13.12 11.67
CA ASP A 348 18.14 -12.46 10.76
C ASP A 348 19.39 -11.99 11.54
N PRO A 349 20.58 -12.58 11.26
CA PRO A 349 21.82 -12.21 11.93
C PRO A 349 22.27 -10.78 11.60
N ASN A 350 21.75 -10.16 10.55
CA ASN A 350 22.06 -8.80 10.10
C ASN A 350 21.02 -7.76 10.55
N ALA A 351 19.92 -8.17 11.19
CA ALA A 351 18.90 -7.24 11.66
C ALA A 351 19.49 -6.20 12.65
N PRO A 352 19.14 -4.90 12.52
CA PRO A 352 19.62 -3.85 13.42
C PRO A 352 19.44 -4.22 14.89
N LYS A 353 20.42 -3.87 15.75
CA LYS A 353 20.33 -4.13 17.19
C LYS A 353 19.10 -3.50 17.85
N SER A 354 18.55 -2.43 17.28
CA SER A 354 17.27 -1.81 17.71
C SER A 354 16.03 -2.68 17.48
N ARG A 355 16.12 -3.74 16.68
CA ARG A 355 15.09 -4.78 16.51
C ARG A 355 15.35 -6.02 17.39
N ARG A 356 16.44 -6.04 18.15
CA ARG A 356 16.75 -7.07 19.13
C ARG A 356 16.42 -6.47 20.50
N TYR A 357 15.68 -7.22 21.33
CA TYR A 357 15.38 -6.80 22.69
C TYR A 357 16.67 -6.27 23.35
N PRO A 358 16.65 -5.08 23.98
CA PRO A 358 17.82 -4.59 24.68
C PRO A 358 18.21 -5.66 25.71
N LYS A 359 19.41 -6.22 25.58
CA LYS A 359 19.99 -7.04 26.64
C LYS A 359 20.11 -6.13 27.86
N LYS A 360 19.34 -6.41 28.91
CA LYS A 360 19.68 -5.92 30.25
C LYS A 360 20.90 -6.69 30.75
#